data_AF-A0A7X3UIU8-F1
#
_entry.id   AF-A0A7X3UIU8-F1
#
_cell.length_a   1.000
_cell.length_b   1.000
_cell.length_c   1.000
_cell.angle_alpha   90.00
_cell.angle_beta   90.00
_cell.angle_gamma   90.00
#
_symmetry.space_group_name_H-M   'P 1'
#
loop_
_entity.id
_entity.type
_entity.pdbx_description
1 polymer ?
#
loop_
_entity_poly.entity_id
_entity_poly.type
_entity_poly.pdbx_seq_one_letter_code
_entity_poly.pdbx_strand_id
1 'polypeptide(L)'
;MAAITAETNLLPEVDLEALIGECYLPFPEDVIKIRNDAGTGGKNLSYVSHPEYVKRLDKLFPFSWSFATEVAGITDIAVAVKGSLSITLEDGRILTRETYGHGTINRMFPLGDACKSAASDAFKKCCSLFAIGLHLYGGDDDNANRASNNGQHRNGRYDDPLSDPGHDWLNDPNPPPREQGPERYEFGDDPSPATSKQIVALQNIAKSSKTDGDLRDEIKRKLNTPPPDGGVRVTKKEASDLISRAFDKD
;
A
#
# COMPACT_ATOMS: atom_id res chain seq x y z
N MET A 1 -4.15 49.42 -49.91
CA MET A 1 -4.47 48.07 -49.40
C MET A 1 -3.17 47.46 -48.90
N ALA A 2 -2.93 47.51 -47.59
CA ALA A 2 -1.75 46.90 -46.99
C ALA A 2 -2.02 45.42 -46.73
N ALA A 3 -1.18 44.55 -47.30
CA ALA A 3 -1.20 43.12 -47.04
C ALA A 3 -0.76 42.89 -45.60
N ILE A 4 -1.64 42.29 -44.79
CA ILE A 4 -1.30 41.78 -43.47
C ILE A 4 -0.56 40.46 -43.71
N THR A 5 0.77 40.52 -43.66
CA THR A 5 1.62 39.33 -43.65
C THR A 5 1.33 38.60 -42.34
N ALA A 6 0.70 37.43 -42.43
CA ALA A 6 0.55 36.54 -41.29
C ALA A 6 1.94 36.06 -40.90
N GLU A 7 2.53 36.66 -39.87
CA GLU A 7 3.67 36.08 -39.18
C GLU A 7 3.19 34.77 -38.57
N THR A 8 3.59 33.68 -39.19
CA THR A 8 3.44 32.32 -38.65
C THR A 8 4.23 32.28 -37.35
N ASN A 9 3.53 32.55 -36.24
CA ASN A 9 4.05 32.42 -34.90
C ASN A 9 4.24 30.92 -34.65
N LEU A 10 5.35 30.38 -35.16
CA LEU A 10 5.80 29.02 -34.89
C LEU A 10 6.06 28.98 -33.39
N LEU A 11 5.22 28.24 -32.67
CA LEU A 11 5.46 27.92 -31.26
C LEU A 11 6.90 27.40 -31.14
N PRO A 12 7.65 27.80 -30.10
CA PRO A 12 9.00 27.30 -29.91
C PRO A 12 8.97 25.77 -29.94
N GLU A 13 9.88 25.18 -30.70
CA GLU A 13 10.01 23.73 -30.79
C GLU A 13 10.32 23.19 -29.39
N VAL A 14 9.45 22.31 -28.88
CA VAL A 14 9.64 21.70 -27.55
C VAL A 14 10.95 20.93 -27.58
N ASP A 15 11.90 21.33 -26.73
CA ASP A 15 13.09 20.53 -26.47
C ASP A 15 12.70 19.28 -25.69
N LEU A 16 12.33 18.24 -26.44
CA LEU A 16 11.86 16.98 -25.90
C LEU A 16 12.94 16.28 -25.06
N GLU A 17 14.21 16.46 -25.42
CA GLU A 17 15.34 15.89 -24.67
C GLU A 17 15.47 16.55 -23.30
N ALA A 18 15.39 17.88 -23.24
CA ALA A 18 15.38 18.61 -21.97
C ALA A 18 14.18 18.23 -21.09
N LEU A 19 12.99 18.12 -21.70
CA LEU A 19 11.76 17.72 -20.98
C LEU A 19 11.84 16.29 -20.44
N ILE A 20 12.37 15.36 -21.22
CA ILE A 20 12.65 13.99 -20.76
C ILE A 20 13.65 14.05 -19.60
N GLY A 21 14.73 14.82 -19.72
CA GLY A 21 15.70 15.03 -18.65
C GLY A 21 15.07 15.50 -17.33
N GLU A 22 14.18 16.49 -17.38
CA GLU A 22 13.44 16.99 -16.22
C GLU A 22 12.51 15.95 -15.59
N CYS A 23 11.93 15.04 -16.39
CA CYS A 23 11.11 13.95 -15.88
C CYS A 23 11.93 12.91 -15.08
N TYR A 24 13.20 12.69 -15.46
CA TYR A 24 14.12 11.77 -14.78
C TYR A 24 14.68 12.33 -13.47
N LEU A 25 14.57 13.63 -13.21
CA LEU A 25 15.10 14.22 -11.99
C LEU A 25 14.48 13.58 -10.73
N PRO A 26 15.30 13.25 -9.71
CA PRO A 26 14.80 12.68 -8.48
C PRO A 26 13.86 13.66 -7.77
N PHE A 27 13.04 13.11 -6.87
CA PHE A 27 12.31 13.94 -5.92
C PHE A 27 13.31 14.50 -4.90
N PRO A 28 13.09 15.72 -4.41
CA PRO A 28 13.86 16.24 -3.27
C PRO A 28 13.86 15.28 -2.09
N GLU A 29 14.99 15.12 -1.40
CA GLU A 29 15.12 14.13 -0.32
C GLU A 29 14.15 14.39 0.85
N ASP A 30 13.76 15.65 1.08
CA ASP A 30 12.83 16.06 2.14
C ASP A 30 11.38 15.59 1.91
N VAL A 31 11.00 15.31 0.66
CA VAL A 31 9.68 14.76 0.33
C VAL A 31 9.66 13.23 0.25
N ILE A 32 10.84 12.60 0.27
CA ILE A 32 10.98 11.14 0.27
C ILE A 32 10.74 10.64 1.69
N LYS A 33 9.71 9.80 1.84
CA LYS A 33 9.33 9.17 3.09
C LYS A 33 9.80 7.73 3.09
N ILE A 34 10.21 7.23 4.25
CA ILE A 34 10.57 5.82 4.43
C ILE A 34 9.46 5.13 5.18
N ARG A 35 8.99 4.01 4.65
CA ARG A 35 8.06 3.10 5.32
C ARG A 35 8.79 1.80 5.66
N ASN A 36 8.71 1.40 6.92
CA ASN A 36 9.17 0.08 7.33
C ASN A 36 8.09 -0.91 6.95
N ASP A 37 8.32 -1.72 5.90
CA ASP A 37 7.38 -2.77 5.55
C ASP A 37 7.81 -4.10 6.18
N ALA A 38 7.17 -4.44 7.29
CA ALA A 38 7.34 -5.74 7.94
C ALA A 38 6.93 -6.92 7.03
N GLY A 39 6.19 -6.67 5.94
CA GLY A 39 5.79 -7.66 4.94
C GLY A 39 6.87 -8.02 3.90
N THR A 40 7.84 -7.14 3.67
CA THR A 40 8.90 -7.32 2.65
C THR A 40 10.26 -7.62 3.31
N GLY A 41 10.27 -8.60 4.20
CA GLY A 41 11.49 -9.08 4.87
C GLY A 41 12.18 -8.02 5.76
N GLY A 42 11.45 -7.00 6.22
CA GLY A 42 12.00 -5.92 7.04
C GLY A 42 12.78 -4.85 6.26
N LYS A 43 12.65 -4.80 4.93
CA LYS A 43 13.25 -3.74 4.11
C LYS A 43 12.46 -2.42 4.26
N ASN A 44 13.21 -1.34 4.32
CA ASN A 44 12.68 0.03 4.25
C ASN A 44 12.29 0.35 2.81
N LEU A 45 11.04 0.73 2.58
CA LEU A 45 10.54 1.15 1.28
C LEU A 45 10.43 2.68 1.24
N SER A 46 11.21 3.30 0.35
CA SER A 46 11.13 4.73 0.07
C SER A 46 9.91 5.02 -0.82
N TYR A 47 9.15 6.05 -0.47
CA TYR A 47 8.00 6.48 -1.25
C TYR A 47 7.80 8.00 -1.18
N VAL A 48 7.10 8.53 -2.16
CA VAL A 48 6.66 9.93 -2.22
C VAL A 48 5.14 9.97 -2.22
N SER A 49 4.57 10.97 -1.54
CA SER A 49 3.12 11.11 -1.42
C SER A 49 2.47 11.58 -2.73
N HIS A 50 1.21 11.23 -2.94
CA HIS A 50 0.48 11.57 -4.17
C HIS A 50 0.50 13.07 -4.53
N PRO A 51 0.33 14.03 -3.60
CA PRO A 51 0.37 15.46 -3.92
C PRO A 51 1.69 15.93 -4.55
N GLU A 52 2.82 15.31 -4.23
CA GLU A 52 4.12 15.70 -4.78
C GLU A 52 4.26 15.29 -6.26
N TYR A 53 3.63 14.19 -6.66
CA TYR A 53 3.53 13.82 -8.07
C TYR A 53 2.65 14.79 -8.85
N VAL A 54 1.53 15.23 -8.26
CA VAL A 54 0.65 16.26 -8.85
C VAL A 54 1.41 17.56 -9.07
N LYS A 55 2.10 18.08 -8.04
CA LYS A 55 2.93 19.29 -8.15
C LYS A 55 4.01 19.16 -9.23
N ARG A 56 4.66 18.00 -9.33
CA ARG A 56 5.67 17.74 -10.36
C ARG A 56 5.05 17.74 -11.76
N LEU A 57 3.89 17.12 -11.95
CA LEU A 57 3.17 17.15 -13.22
C LEU A 57 2.72 18.57 -13.57
N ASP A 58 2.17 19.34 -12.64
CA ASP A 58 1.77 20.73 -12.88
C ASP A 58 2.96 21.62 -13.25
N LYS A 59 4.15 21.34 -12.70
CA LYS A 59 5.39 22.03 -13.07
C LYS A 59 5.86 21.67 -14.48
N LEU A 60 5.81 20.39 -14.85
CA LEU A 60 6.33 19.89 -16.13
C LEU A 60 5.35 20.09 -17.29
N PHE A 61 4.05 19.99 -17.01
CA PHE A 61 2.96 19.95 -17.99
C PHE A 61 1.77 20.79 -17.46
N PRO A 62 1.92 22.11 -17.29
CA PRO A 62 0.92 22.95 -16.62
C PRO A 62 -0.45 22.84 -17.30
N PHE A 63 -1.42 22.23 -16.61
CA PHE A 63 -2.77 21.94 -17.11
C PHE A 63 -2.86 21.08 -18.39
N SER A 64 -1.76 20.50 -18.84
CA SER A 64 -1.67 19.70 -20.07
C SER A 64 -1.65 18.20 -19.78
N TRP A 65 -2.20 17.78 -18.66
CA TRP A 65 -2.33 16.38 -18.29
C TRP A 65 -3.71 16.06 -17.74
N SER A 66 -4.14 14.80 -17.91
CA SER A 66 -5.38 14.28 -17.36
C SER A 66 -5.19 12.87 -16.84
N PHE A 67 -5.86 12.54 -15.75
CA PHE A 67 -5.85 11.19 -15.20
C PHE A 67 -7.27 10.64 -15.08
N ALA A 68 -7.49 9.46 -15.63
CA ALA A 68 -8.74 8.73 -15.53
C ALA A 68 -8.51 7.41 -14.77
N THR A 69 -9.54 6.98 -14.04
CA THR A 69 -9.52 5.72 -13.29
C THR A 69 -10.74 4.87 -13.61
N GLU A 70 -10.53 3.56 -13.61
CA GLU A 70 -11.57 2.55 -13.78
C GLU A 70 -11.34 1.44 -12.75
N VAL A 71 -12.38 1.06 -12.02
CA VAL A 71 -12.30 -0.11 -11.13
C VAL A 71 -12.25 -1.36 -12.00
N ALA A 72 -11.08 -1.99 -12.06
CA ALA A 72 -10.84 -3.15 -12.91
C ALA A 72 -11.24 -4.47 -12.23
N GLY A 73 -11.26 -4.51 -10.90
CA GLY A 73 -11.68 -5.68 -10.15
C GLY A 73 -11.76 -5.44 -8.65
N ILE A 74 -12.69 -6.13 -8.00
CA ILE A 74 -12.86 -6.16 -6.55
C ILE A 74 -12.88 -7.62 -6.13
N THR A 75 -12.13 -7.93 -5.07
CA THR A 75 -12.12 -9.22 -4.39
C THR A 75 -12.48 -9.03 -2.92
N ASP A 76 -12.51 -10.09 -2.12
CA ASP A 76 -12.77 -9.97 -0.67
C ASP A 76 -11.65 -9.26 0.10
N ILE A 77 -10.45 -9.17 -0.48
CA ILE A 77 -9.24 -8.69 0.20
C ILE A 77 -8.56 -7.52 -0.50
N ALA A 78 -8.94 -7.20 -1.73
CA ALA A 78 -8.27 -6.16 -2.52
C ALA A 78 -9.16 -5.58 -3.63
N VAL A 79 -8.87 -4.34 -4.00
CA VAL A 79 -9.36 -3.64 -5.19
C VAL A 79 -8.20 -3.42 -6.15
N ALA A 80 -8.43 -3.65 -7.43
CA ALA A 80 -7.56 -3.26 -8.52
C ALA A 80 -8.20 -2.10 -9.30
N VAL A 81 -7.44 -1.03 -9.53
CA VAL A 81 -7.86 0.12 -10.33
C VAL A 81 -6.92 0.25 -11.52
N LYS A 82 -7.48 0.34 -12.72
CA LYS A 82 -6.74 0.76 -13.92
C LYS A 82 -6.67 2.28 -13.91
N GLY A 83 -5.46 2.82 -13.98
CA GLY A 83 -5.20 4.24 -14.18
C GLY A 83 -4.74 4.51 -15.61
N SER A 84 -5.18 5.62 -16.19
CA SER A 84 -4.73 6.14 -17.48
C SER A 84 -4.29 7.59 -17.31
N LEU A 85 -2.99 7.85 -17.52
CA LEU A 85 -2.42 9.19 -17.50
C LEU A 85 -2.11 9.61 -18.93
N SER A 86 -2.73 10.71 -19.36
CA SER A 86 -2.51 11.33 -20.66
C SER A 86 -1.84 12.69 -20.49
N ILE A 87 -0.83 12.97 -21.31
CA ILE A 87 -0.11 14.24 -21.36
C ILE A 87 -0.19 14.77 -22.79
N THR A 88 -0.61 16.02 -22.93
CA THR A 88 -0.65 16.75 -24.21
C THR A 88 0.61 17.60 -24.33
N LEU A 89 1.42 17.33 -25.35
CA LEU A 89 2.60 18.13 -25.66
C LEU A 89 2.21 19.43 -26.39
N GLU A 90 3.10 20.42 -26.43
CA GLU A 90 2.80 21.70 -27.08
C GLU A 90 2.57 21.58 -28.59
N ASP A 91 3.15 20.55 -29.21
CA ASP A 91 2.93 20.20 -30.62
C ASP A 91 1.60 19.46 -30.88
N GLY A 92 0.77 19.28 -29.85
CA GLY A 92 -0.54 18.66 -29.91
C GLY A 92 -0.51 17.12 -29.84
N ARG A 93 0.65 16.47 -29.78
CA ARG A 93 0.72 15.02 -29.57
C ARG A 93 0.23 14.67 -28.16
N ILE A 94 -0.54 13.59 -28.05
CA ILE A 94 -1.01 13.06 -26.77
C ILE A 94 -0.29 11.77 -26.46
N LEU A 95 0.43 11.73 -25.35
CA LEU A 95 1.09 10.53 -24.83
C LEU A 95 0.24 9.95 -23.72
N THR A 96 -0.13 8.67 -23.82
CA THR A 96 -0.91 7.99 -22.79
C THR A 96 -0.15 6.77 -22.25
N ARG A 97 -0.19 6.61 -20.93
CA ARG A 97 0.33 5.44 -20.22
C ARG A 97 -0.73 4.91 -19.27
N GLU A 98 -0.91 3.60 -19.32
CA GLU A 98 -1.88 2.90 -18.50
C GLU A 98 -1.19 1.86 -17.63
N THR A 99 -1.69 1.70 -16.41
CA THR A 99 -1.21 0.66 -15.50
C THR A 99 -2.27 0.36 -14.46
N TYR A 100 -1.97 -0.59 -13.58
CA TYR A 100 -2.83 -0.95 -12.46
C TYR A 100 -2.20 -0.50 -11.15
N GLY A 101 -3.06 -0.05 -10.23
CA GLY A 101 -2.74 0.11 -8.83
C GLY A 101 -3.62 -0.78 -7.98
N HIS A 102 -3.17 -1.05 -6.76
CA HIS A 102 -3.87 -1.93 -5.84
C HIS A 102 -4.18 -1.26 -4.49
N GLY A 103 -5.28 -1.69 -3.88
CA GLY A 103 -5.69 -1.25 -2.55
C GLY A 103 -6.19 -2.43 -1.74
N THR A 104 -5.63 -2.62 -0.55
CA THR A 104 -6.06 -3.70 0.35
C THR A 104 -7.37 -3.34 1.00
N ILE A 105 -8.34 -4.25 0.99
CA ILE A 105 -9.61 -4.08 1.69
C ILE A 105 -9.41 -4.47 3.15
N ASN A 106 -9.74 -3.54 4.04
CA ASN A 106 -9.81 -3.77 5.47
C ASN A 106 -11.27 -3.69 5.90
N ARG A 107 -11.80 -4.74 6.53
CA ARG A 107 -13.21 -4.82 6.95
C ARG A 107 -13.60 -3.74 7.96
N MET A 108 -12.64 -3.11 8.63
CA MET A 108 -12.88 -2.00 9.56
C MET A 108 -13.05 -0.65 8.84
N PHE A 109 -12.72 -0.55 7.56
CA PHE A 109 -12.78 0.70 6.79
C PHE A 109 -13.71 0.56 5.57
N PRO A 110 -14.28 1.67 5.07
CA PRO A 110 -15.07 1.65 3.85
C PRO A 110 -14.26 1.15 2.65
N LEU A 111 -14.93 0.42 1.75
CA LEU A 111 -14.36 0.01 0.45
C LEU A 111 -13.77 1.19 -0.34
N GLY A 112 -14.37 2.37 -0.19
CA GLY A 112 -13.91 3.61 -0.82
C GLY A 112 -12.45 3.95 -0.50
N ASP A 113 -11.94 3.60 0.68
CA ASP A 113 -10.55 3.91 1.05
C ASP A 113 -9.56 2.96 0.35
N ALA A 114 -9.96 1.70 0.15
CA ALA A 114 -9.21 0.77 -0.70
C ALA A 114 -9.20 1.25 -2.16
N CYS A 115 -10.35 1.70 -2.69
CA CYS A 115 -10.44 2.27 -4.03
C CYS A 115 -9.56 3.52 -4.20
N LYS A 116 -9.58 4.45 -3.24
CA LYS A 116 -8.73 5.66 -3.24
C LYS A 116 -7.24 5.31 -3.19
N SER A 117 -6.88 4.32 -2.37
CA SER A 117 -5.50 3.83 -2.28
C SER A 117 -5.04 3.23 -3.60
N ALA A 118 -5.86 2.36 -4.21
CA ALA A 118 -5.59 1.76 -5.53
C ALA A 118 -5.45 2.81 -6.63
N ALA A 119 -6.33 3.82 -6.65
CA ALA A 119 -6.27 4.92 -7.60
C ALA A 119 -4.97 5.75 -7.45
N SER A 120 -4.59 6.06 -6.20
CA SER A 120 -3.36 6.80 -5.91
C SER A 120 -2.11 6.02 -6.29
N ASP A 121 -2.13 4.71 -6.11
CA ASP A 121 -1.05 3.81 -6.53
C ASP A 121 -0.94 3.74 -8.06
N ALA A 122 -2.06 3.54 -8.76
CA ALA A 122 -2.12 3.53 -10.22
C ALA A 122 -1.58 4.84 -10.81
N PHE A 123 -1.96 5.98 -10.23
CA PHE A 123 -1.46 7.30 -10.62
C PHE A 123 0.06 7.40 -10.54
N LYS A 124 0.64 7.12 -9.36
CA LYS A 124 2.10 7.20 -9.16
C LYS A 124 2.83 6.23 -10.09
N LYS A 125 2.25 5.05 -10.33
CA LYS A 125 2.83 4.09 -11.26
C LYS A 125 2.77 4.57 -12.71
N CYS A 126 1.68 5.18 -13.14
CA CYS A 126 1.59 5.84 -14.46
C CYS A 126 2.64 6.95 -14.59
N CYS A 127 2.84 7.79 -13.57
CA CYS A 127 3.90 8.81 -13.56
C CYS A 127 5.29 8.17 -13.77
N SER A 128 5.56 7.02 -13.13
CA SER A 128 6.84 6.31 -13.31
C SER A 128 7.09 5.84 -14.75
N LEU A 129 6.03 5.59 -15.54
CA LEU A 129 6.14 5.24 -16.96
C LEU A 129 6.51 6.45 -17.84
N PHE A 130 6.39 7.66 -17.30
CA PHE A 130 6.95 8.90 -17.84
C PHE A 130 8.26 9.30 -17.14
N ALA A 131 8.95 8.34 -16.50
CA ALA A 131 10.17 8.54 -15.70
C ALA A 131 10.01 9.35 -14.39
N ILE A 132 8.85 9.96 -14.14
CA ILE A 132 8.60 10.74 -12.93
C ILE A 132 8.59 9.82 -11.70
N GLY A 133 9.55 10.04 -10.79
CA GLY A 133 9.70 9.21 -9.59
C GLY A 133 10.27 7.81 -9.85
N LEU A 134 10.84 7.56 -11.03
CA LEU A 134 11.41 6.25 -11.40
C LEU A 134 12.56 5.82 -10.47
N HIS A 135 13.35 6.77 -9.96
CA HIS A 135 14.44 6.53 -9.01
C HIS A 135 13.99 5.82 -7.71
N LEU A 136 12.70 5.84 -7.36
CA LEU A 136 12.16 5.15 -6.18
C LEU A 136 12.01 3.63 -6.41
N TYR A 137 12.02 3.18 -7.67
CA TYR A 137 11.83 1.77 -8.05
C TYR A 137 13.14 1.03 -8.35
N GLY A 138 14.26 1.76 -8.47
CA GLY A 138 15.59 1.18 -8.64
C GLY A 138 16.29 1.09 -7.29
N GLY A 139 16.51 -0.11 -6.77
CA GLY A 139 17.25 -0.30 -5.54
C GLY A 139 17.97 -1.63 -5.50
N ASP A 140 19.30 -1.57 -5.42
CA ASP A 140 20.03 -2.41 -4.47
C ASP A 140 21.40 -1.82 -4.01
N ASP A 141 21.99 -0.80 -4.65
CA ASP A 141 23.36 -0.40 -4.26
C ASP A 141 23.51 0.81 -3.29
N ASP A 142 22.65 1.83 -3.32
CA ASP A 142 22.92 3.08 -2.57
C ASP A 142 22.21 3.23 -1.21
N ASN A 143 21.08 2.55 -0.98
CA ASN A 143 20.27 2.74 0.23
C ASN A 143 20.75 1.93 1.45
N ALA A 144 21.59 0.90 1.26
CA ALA A 144 22.08 0.06 2.36
C ALA A 144 23.06 0.79 3.30
N ASN A 145 23.79 1.79 2.80
CA ASN A 145 24.83 2.49 3.59
C ASN A 145 24.28 3.61 4.49
N ARG A 146 23.06 4.10 4.27
CA ARG A 146 22.51 5.24 5.03
C ARG A 146 21.74 4.84 6.30
N ALA A 147 21.33 3.58 6.43
CA ALA A 147 20.44 3.12 7.52
C ALA A 147 21.16 2.52 8.75
N SER A 148 22.48 2.34 8.74
CA SER A 148 23.20 1.61 9.81
C SER A 148 23.51 2.39 11.09
N ASN A 149 23.07 3.64 11.25
CA ASN A 149 23.35 4.46 12.44
C ASN A 149 22.08 5.01 13.11
N ASN A 150 21.24 4.15 13.68
CA ASN A 150 20.66 4.37 15.02
C ASN A 150 19.77 3.19 15.45
N GLY A 151 20.16 2.52 16.53
CA GLY A 151 19.34 1.51 17.18
C GLY A 151 18.26 2.10 18.07
N GLN A 152 17.16 1.36 18.27
CA GLN A 152 16.80 0.75 19.57
C GLN A 152 15.40 0.11 19.49
N HIS A 153 15.30 -1.07 20.09
CA HIS A 153 14.11 -1.89 20.23
C HIS A 153 12.96 -1.20 20.96
N ARG A 154 11.74 -1.24 20.42
CA ARG A 154 10.48 -1.42 21.18
C ARG A 154 9.42 -2.18 20.39
N ASN A 155 8.79 -3.13 21.08
CA ASN A 155 7.63 -3.91 20.66
C ASN A 155 6.38 -3.02 20.52
N GLY A 156 5.51 -3.35 19.55
CA GLY A 156 4.06 -3.18 19.68
C GLY A 156 3.37 -2.38 18.58
N ARG A 157 2.27 -3.00 18.10
CA ARG A 157 1.09 -2.42 17.45
C ARG A 157 1.23 -1.78 16.07
N TYR A 158 0.24 -2.10 15.23
CA TYR A 158 -0.07 -1.37 14.00
C TYR A 158 -0.41 0.07 14.37
N ASP A 159 0.55 0.97 14.18
CA ASP A 159 0.30 2.39 14.09
C ASP A 159 0.04 2.72 12.61
N ASP A 160 -1.20 3.09 12.34
CA ASP A 160 -1.66 3.79 11.14
C ASP A 160 -1.75 5.29 11.49
N PRO A 161 -0.89 6.17 10.91
CA PRO A 161 -1.10 7.59 11.09
C PRO A 161 -0.65 8.43 9.87
N LEU A 162 -1.39 8.40 8.76
CA LEU A 162 -1.20 9.37 7.66
C LEU A 162 -2.51 9.99 7.12
N SER A 163 -3.48 10.21 8.00
CA SER A 163 -4.33 11.40 7.92
C SER A 163 -3.59 12.57 8.57
N ASP A 164 -2.93 13.38 7.73
CA ASP A 164 -2.70 14.83 7.84
C ASP A 164 -2.06 15.44 9.13
N PRO A 165 -0.85 16.05 9.05
CA PRO A 165 -0.16 16.68 10.18
C PRO A 165 -0.64 18.10 10.51
N GLY A 166 -1.94 18.27 10.75
CA GLY A 166 -2.53 19.58 11.09
C GLY A 166 -3.68 19.59 12.10
N HIS A 167 -4.18 18.44 12.56
CA HIS A 167 -5.35 18.40 13.43
C HIS A 167 -4.98 18.20 14.91
N ASP A 168 -5.08 19.28 15.70
CA ASP A 168 -4.89 19.28 17.16
C ASP A 168 -6.13 18.73 17.88
N TRP A 169 -6.18 17.39 18.03
CA TRP A 169 -7.28 16.66 18.69
C TRP A 169 -7.44 16.93 20.19
N LEU A 170 -6.50 17.66 20.81
CA LEU A 170 -6.54 17.96 22.24
C LEU A 170 -7.43 19.16 22.59
N ASN A 171 -7.87 19.94 21.60
CA ASN A 171 -8.60 21.21 21.82
C ASN A 171 -9.95 21.32 21.07
N ASP A 172 -10.52 20.21 20.56
CA ASP A 172 -11.83 20.26 19.90
C ASP A 172 -12.98 20.46 20.92
N PRO A 173 -13.72 21.59 20.88
CA PRO A 173 -14.83 21.85 21.79
C PRO A 173 -16.07 20.98 21.52
N ASN A 174 -16.06 20.13 20.49
CA ASN A 174 -17.20 19.28 20.15
C ASN A 174 -16.77 17.85 19.75
N PRO A 175 -16.32 17.01 20.70
CA PRO A 175 -15.99 15.62 20.41
C PRO A 175 -17.23 14.87 19.90
N PRO A 176 -17.10 13.95 18.92
CA PRO A 176 -18.23 13.19 18.42
C PRO A 176 -18.88 12.39 19.56
N PRO A 177 -20.21 12.19 19.53
CA PRO A 177 -20.92 11.46 20.57
C PRO A 177 -20.26 10.11 20.81
N ARG A 178 -19.95 9.79 22.06
CA ARG A 178 -19.60 8.42 22.47
C ARG A 178 -20.85 7.56 22.32
N GLU A 179 -21.11 7.11 21.10
CA GLU A 179 -22.06 6.04 20.86
C GLU A 179 -21.58 4.83 21.66
N GLN A 180 -22.47 4.35 22.53
CA GLN A 180 -22.24 3.17 23.34
C GLN A 180 -21.85 2.04 22.37
N GLY A 181 -20.63 1.52 22.54
CA GLY A 181 -20.11 0.47 21.67
C GLY A 181 -21.10 -0.69 21.57
N PRO A 182 -21.13 -1.40 20.44
CA PRO A 182 -22.07 -2.50 20.26
C PRO A 182 -21.89 -3.49 21.41
N GLU A 183 -23.01 -3.96 21.95
CA GLU A 183 -23.08 -5.05 22.91
C GLU A 183 -22.09 -6.16 22.54
N ARG A 184 -21.42 -6.74 23.53
CA ARG A 184 -20.51 -7.89 23.34
C ARG A 184 -21.19 -8.91 22.43
N TYR A 185 -20.78 -8.93 21.17
CA TYR A 185 -21.19 -9.94 20.22
C TYR A 185 -20.56 -11.25 20.70
N GLU A 186 -21.37 -12.16 21.23
CA GLU A 186 -20.92 -13.52 21.52
C GLU A 186 -20.54 -14.17 20.19
N PHE A 187 -19.24 -14.39 20.00
CA PHE A 187 -18.69 -15.02 18.80
C PHE A 187 -19.25 -16.43 18.63
N GLY A 188 -20.18 -16.59 17.70
CA GLY A 188 -20.39 -17.87 17.02
C GLY A 188 -19.10 -18.32 16.32
N ASP A 189 -18.92 -19.63 16.19
CA ASP A 189 -17.72 -20.25 15.61
C ASP A 189 -17.44 -19.71 14.20
N ASP A 190 -16.36 -18.93 14.03
CA ASP A 190 -15.91 -18.45 12.71
C ASP A 190 -15.38 -19.65 11.90
N PRO A 191 -16.07 -20.09 10.83
CA PRO A 191 -15.66 -21.26 10.04
C PRO A 191 -14.50 -20.94 9.08
N SER A 192 -13.92 -19.73 9.13
CA SER A 192 -12.82 -19.33 8.25
C SER A 192 -11.58 -20.20 8.44
N PRO A 193 -10.85 -20.53 7.36
CA PRO A 193 -9.58 -21.24 7.44
C PRO A 193 -8.50 -20.45 8.19
N ALA A 194 -7.72 -21.17 8.99
CA ALA A 194 -6.57 -20.63 9.69
C ALA A 194 -5.62 -19.93 8.72
N THR A 195 -5.11 -18.76 9.13
CA THR A 195 -4.19 -17.97 8.31
C THR A 195 -2.83 -18.66 8.18
N SER A 196 -2.07 -18.34 7.13
CA SER A 196 -0.72 -18.89 6.93
C SER A 196 0.20 -18.66 8.14
N LYS A 197 0.05 -17.51 8.83
CA LYS A 197 0.81 -17.21 10.06
C LYS A 197 0.44 -18.15 11.20
N GLN A 198 -0.84 -18.42 11.40
CA GLN A 198 -1.32 -19.36 12.42
C GLN A 198 -0.88 -20.80 12.13
N ILE A 199 -0.92 -21.23 10.86
CA ILE A 199 -0.43 -22.55 10.45
C ILE A 199 1.08 -22.69 10.71
N VAL A 200 1.87 -21.67 10.37
CA VAL A 200 3.32 -21.67 10.64
C VAL A 200 3.60 -21.68 12.16
N ALA A 201 2.84 -20.91 12.95
CA ALA A 201 2.96 -20.93 14.41
C ALA A 201 2.67 -22.32 14.98
N LEU A 202 1.58 -22.98 14.57
CA LEU A 202 1.24 -24.34 14.96
C LEU A 202 2.32 -25.36 14.55
N GLN A 203 2.90 -25.22 13.35
CA GLN A 203 4.00 -26.09 12.92
C GLN A 203 5.25 -25.92 13.78
N ASN A 204 5.56 -24.69 14.21
CA ASN A 204 6.69 -24.42 15.10
C ASN A 204 6.44 -24.97 16.50
N ILE A 205 5.22 -24.81 17.04
CA ILE A 205 4.80 -25.41 18.31
C ILE A 205 4.86 -26.94 18.23
N ALA A 206 4.40 -27.55 17.13
CA ALA A 206 4.46 -28.99 16.90
C ALA A 206 5.89 -29.55 16.77
N LYS A 207 6.88 -28.71 16.46
CA LYS A 207 8.30 -29.08 16.37
C LYS A 207 9.06 -28.80 17.66
N SER A 208 8.58 -27.88 18.50
CA SER A 208 9.20 -27.51 19.77
C SER A 208 9.23 -28.69 20.74
N SER A 209 10.39 -28.94 21.36
CA SER A 209 10.55 -29.88 22.47
C SER A 209 10.16 -29.29 23.83
N LYS A 210 9.94 -27.97 23.89
CA LYS A 210 9.54 -27.25 25.11
C LYS A 210 8.02 -27.21 25.34
N THR A 211 7.25 -27.61 24.33
CA THR A 211 5.79 -27.65 24.41
C THR A 211 5.32 -28.97 24.99
N ASP A 212 4.25 -28.91 25.79
CA ASP A 212 3.51 -30.06 26.32
C ASP A 212 3.28 -31.16 25.26
N GLY A 213 3.61 -32.41 25.60
CA GLY A 213 3.59 -33.54 24.68
C GLY A 213 2.19 -33.82 24.13
N ASP A 214 1.18 -33.69 24.97
CA ASP A 214 -0.22 -33.93 24.60
C ASP A 214 -0.74 -32.86 23.63
N LEU A 215 -0.43 -31.59 23.89
CA LEU A 215 -0.78 -30.47 23.00
C LEU A 215 -0.06 -30.57 21.65
N ARG A 216 1.21 -30.98 21.68
CA ARG A 216 2.01 -31.17 20.48
C ARG A 216 1.41 -32.24 19.56
N ASP A 217 0.95 -33.35 20.12
CA ASP A 217 0.36 -34.44 19.36
C ASP A 217 -1.08 -34.14 18.91
N GLU A 218 -1.83 -33.34 19.68
CA GLU A 218 -3.11 -32.75 19.27
C GLU A 218 -2.96 -31.88 18.00
N ILE A 219 -1.97 -30.98 17.99
CA ILE A 219 -1.69 -30.10 16.84
C ILE A 219 -1.27 -30.91 15.61
N LYS A 220 -0.38 -31.90 15.76
CA LYS A 220 0.04 -32.77 14.64
C LYS A 220 -1.14 -33.53 14.04
N ARG A 221 -2.05 -34.04 14.88
CA ARG A 221 -3.24 -34.75 14.42
C ARG A 221 -4.13 -33.84 13.59
N LYS A 222 -4.40 -32.62 14.05
CA LYS A 222 -5.23 -31.64 13.32
C LYS A 222 -4.59 -31.15 12.02
N LEU A 223 -3.26 -30.98 11.97
CA LEU A 223 -2.58 -30.57 10.73
C LEU A 223 -2.55 -31.68 9.67
N ASN A 224 -2.36 -32.93 10.09
CA ASN A 224 -2.13 -34.06 9.18
C ASN A 224 -3.39 -34.84 8.82
N THR A 225 -4.45 -34.79 9.63
CA THR A 225 -5.69 -35.52 9.33
C THR A 225 -6.55 -34.72 8.35
N PRO A 226 -6.85 -35.24 7.16
CA PRO A 226 -7.81 -34.60 6.28
C PRO A 226 -9.22 -34.70 6.88
N PRO A 227 -10.02 -33.62 6.83
CA PRO A 227 -11.38 -33.65 7.37
C PRO A 227 -12.28 -34.55 6.52
N PRO A 228 -13.24 -35.25 7.16
CA PRO A 228 -14.05 -36.30 6.51
C PRO A 228 -14.99 -35.76 5.41
N ASP A 229 -15.29 -34.46 5.43
CA ASP A 229 -16.17 -33.75 4.52
C ASP A 229 -15.41 -32.95 3.44
N GLY A 230 -14.08 -33.03 3.42
CA GLY A 230 -13.24 -32.20 2.53
C GLY A 230 -13.20 -30.72 2.93
N GLY A 231 -13.66 -30.39 4.15
CA GLY A 231 -13.68 -29.04 4.69
C GLY A 231 -12.31 -28.48 5.05
N VAL A 232 -12.32 -27.38 5.81
CA VAL A 232 -11.12 -26.69 6.30
C VAL A 232 -10.44 -27.54 7.38
N ARG A 233 -9.12 -27.78 7.23
CA ARG A 233 -8.33 -28.60 8.18
C ARG A 233 -8.28 -28.04 9.59
N VAL A 234 -8.09 -26.72 9.71
CA VAL A 234 -8.02 -25.99 10.99
C VAL A 234 -8.63 -24.62 10.78
N THR A 235 -9.60 -24.23 11.62
CA THR A 235 -10.22 -22.90 11.57
C THR A 235 -9.36 -21.85 12.27
N LYS A 236 -9.62 -20.56 12.01
CA LYS A 236 -8.92 -19.46 12.69
C LYS A 236 -9.05 -19.50 14.20
N LYS A 237 -10.25 -19.82 14.70
CA LYS A 237 -10.55 -19.91 16.13
C LYS A 237 -9.77 -21.05 16.77
N GLU A 238 -9.87 -22.26 16.21
CA GLU A 238 -9.12 -23.42 16.70
C GLU A 238 -7.60 -23.18 16.69
N ALA A 239 -7.08 -22.55 15.63
CA ALA A 239 -5.66 -22.24 15.58
C ALA A 239 -5.25 -21.22 16.64
N SER A 240 -6.09 -20.21 16.91
CA SER A 240 -5.86 -19.24 17.98
C SER A 240 -5.88 -19.90 19.35
N ASP A 241 -6.86 -20.77 19.63
CA ASP A 241 -7.00 -21.44 20.92
C ASP A 241 -5.81 -22.39 21.21
N LEU A 242 -5.35 -23.13 20.19
CA LEU A 242 -4.19 -24.00 20.29
C LEU A 242 -2.88 -23.21 20.51
N ILE A 243 -2.76 -22.03 19.89
CA ILE A 243 -1.62 -21.14 20.08
C ILE A 243 -1.65 -20.57 21.50
N SER A 244 -2.78 -20.02 21.96
CA SER A 244 -2.91 -19.48 23.32
C SER A 244 -2.59 -20.52 24.39
N ARG A 245 -3.13 -21.75 24.27
CA ARG A 245 -2.80 -22.87 25.18
C ARG A 245 -1.30 -23.21 25.24
N ALA A 246 -0.56 -22.94 24.17
CA ALA A 246 0.89 -23.18 24.14
C ALA A 246 1.71 -22.09 24.85
N PHE A 247 1.13 -20.90 25.05
CA PHE A 247 1.78 -19.73 25.66
C PHE A 247 1.21 -19.35 27.05
N ASP A 248 0.05 -19.89 27.44
CA ASP A 248 -0.59 -19.63 28.75
C ASP A 248 -0.03 -20.50 29.91
N LYS A 249 1.05 -21.27 29.69
CA LYS A 249 1.66 -22.16 30.71
C LYS A 249 3.00 -21.65 31.29
N ASP A 250 3.38 -20.40 31.01
CA ASP A 250 4.53 -19.73 31.66
C ASP A 250 4.09 -18.86 32.85
#